data_AF-A0A831YBS1-F1
#
_entry.id   AF-A0A831YBS1-F1
#
_cell.length_a   1.000
_cell.length_b   1.000
_cell.length_c   1.000
_cell.angle_alpha   90.00
_cell.angle_beta   90.00
_cell.angle_gamma   90.00
#
_symmetry.space_group_name_H-M   'P 1'
#
loop_
_entity.id
_entity.type
_entity.pdbx_description
1 polymer ?
#
loop_
_entity_poly.entity_id
_entity_poly.type
_entity_poly.pdbx_seq_one_letter_code
_entity_poly.pdbx_strand_id
1 'polypeptide(L)'
;MIEKAVRKILGVEDSPKWLEREVLKKMEEGLDLESAVGFLAPWLQQIHRANLAKYRPGRGMIRKAAPFLTAETVERLGYRVEFVELFGSTFPAAVRGEGIYTPVVPIFDCKRRSQYIAAKTRKLMESVVQITTTKEVEGVLADVVKMDKPPYYYLHVPANLSKLIEKSTPITATVNRRYRGVYYYWKHFRDRGYLVLVGKEIGGVTVDLLAVGLGRYAVVSGGDRKIARLRKVVDAVYLA
;
A
#
# COMPACT_ATOMS: atom_id res chain seq x y z
N MET A 1 12.19 17.37 -10.93
CA MET A 1 13.04 18.23 -10.07
C MET A 1 12.23 18.85 -8.94
N ILE A 2 11.08 19.45 -9.21
CA ILE A 2 10.15 19.97 -8.18
C ILE A 2 9.80 18.92 -7.12
N GLU A 3 9.40 17.71 -7.54
CA GLU A 3 9.03 16.60 -6.64
C GLU A 3 10.10 16.31 -5.57
N LYS A 4 11.39 16.35 -5.95
CA LYS A 4 12.51 16.12 -5.02
C LYS A 4 12.66 17.25 -4.00
N ALA A 5 12.46 18.49 -4.43
CA ALA A 5 12.45 19.65 -3.51
C ALA A 5 11.27 19.57 -2.54
N VAL A 6 10.08 19.20 -3.03
CA VAL A 6 8.89 18.96 -2.19
C VAL A 6 9.14 17.83 -1.18
N ARG A 7 9.80 16.75 -1.60
CA ARG A 7 10.16 15.63 -0.72
C ARG A 7 11.02 16.07 0.47
N LYS A 8 11.96 17.00 0.28
CA LYS A 8 12.80 17.54 1.37
C LYS A 8 11.97 18.24 2.45
N ILE A 9 10.82 18.81 2.07
CA ILE A 9 9.96 19.60 2.98
C ILE A 9 8.87 18.74 3.60
N LEU A 10 8.19 17.92 2.80
CA LEU A 10 6.99 17.17 3.21
C LEU A 10 7.23 15.68 3.45
N GLY A 11 8.38 15.15 3.02
CA GLY A 11 8.63 13.72 2.97
C GLY A 11 7.88 12.97 1.87
N VAL A 12 7.17 13.69 0.98
CA VAL A 12 6.46 13.13 -0.18
C VAL A 12 7.04 13.69 -1.49
N GLU A 13 7.36 12.81 -2.43
CA GLU A 13 7.89 13.16 -3.75
C GLU A 13 6.72 13.42 -4.71
N ASP A 14 6.15 14.61 -4.65
CA ASP A 14 4.91 14.97 -5.33
C ASP A 14 4.97 16.32 -6.06
N SER A 15 4.33 16.42 -7.23
CA SER A 15 4.29 17.65 -8.05
C SER A 15 3.07 17.64 -8.98
N PRO A 16 1.84 17.81 -8.44
CA PRO A 16 0.65 17.95 -9.28
C PRO A 16 0.75 19.20 -10.19
N LYS A 17 0.02 19.20 -11.31
CA LYS A 17 0.13 20.24 -12.36
C LYS A 17 -0.14 21.67 -11.86
N TRP A 18 -0.99 21.82 -10.86
CA TRP A 18 -1.23 23.13 -10.24
C TRP A 18 0.01 23.62 -9.48
N LEU A 19 0.75 22.73 -8.82
CA LEU A 19 1.96 23.10 -8.09
C LEU A 19 3.08 23.48 -9.05
N GLU A 20 3.24 22.73 -10.16
CA GLU A 20 4.20 23.08 -11.19
C GLU A 20 4.02 24.53 -11.66
N ARG A 21 2.77 24.98 -11.86
CA ARG A 21 2.46 26.35 -12.27
C ARG A 21 2.82 27.38 -11.20
N GLU A 22 2.49 27.12 -9.94
CA GLU A 22 2.81 28.04 -8.83
C GLU A 22 4.32 28.18 -8.63
N VAL A 23 5.07 27.07 -8.72
CA VAL A 23 6.53 27.10 -8.62
C VAL A 23 7.14 27.86 -9.80
N LEU A 24 6.69 27.60 -11.03
CA LEU A 24 7.19 28.31 -12.21
C LEU A 24 6.95 29.82 -12.12
N LYS A 25 5.77 30.24 -11.65
CA LYS A 25 5.48 31.66 -11.40
C LYS A 25 6.46 32.29 -10.41
N LYS A 26 6.80 31.58 -9.32
CA LYS A 26 7.81 32.04 -8.36
C LYS A 26 9.22 32.09 -8.93
N MET A 27 9.53 31.20 -9.86
CA MET A 27 10.80 31.25 -10.58
C MET A 27 10.87 32.43 -11.56
N GLU A 28 9.77 32.79 -12.22
CA GLU A 28 9.67 34.00 -13.05
C GLU A 28 9.82 35.29 -12.22
N GLU A 29 9.43 35.28 -10.94
CA GLU A 29 9.70 36.35 -9.97
C GLU A 29 11.20 36.42 -9.53
N GLY A 30 12.06 35.56 -10.07
CA GLY A 30 13.51 35.58 -9.85
C GLY A 30 14.04 34.60 -8.80
N LEU A 31 13.20 33.74 -8.23
CA LEU A 31 13.64 32.71 -7.29
C LEU A 31 14.21 31.48 -8.01
N ASP A 32 15.24 30.86 -7.45
CA ASP A 32 15.62 29.51 -7.87
C ASP A 32 14.57 28.48 -7.42
N LEU A 33 14.66 27.25 -7.95
CA LEU A 33 13.70 26.18 -7.68
C LEU A 33 13.56 25.88 -6.17
N GLU A 34 14.66 25.78 -5.43
CA GLU A 34 14.59 25.40 -4.01
C GLU A 34 13.99 26.54 -3.18
N SER A 35 14.36 27.78 -3.49
CA SER A 35 13.78 28.98 -2.88
C SER A 35 12.29 29.14 -3.18
N ALA A 36 11.86 28.88 -4.43
CA ALA A 36 10.47 28.94 -4.83
C ALA A 36 9.60 27.91 -4.09
N VAL A 37 10.06 26.67 -3.98
CA VAL A 37 9.35 25.63 -3.21
C VAL A 37 9.41 25.93 -1.71
N GLY A 38 10.54 26.42 -1.21
CA GLY A 38 10.71 26.86 0.18
C GLY A 38 9.74 27.98 0.57
N PHE A 39 9.54 28.96 -0.33
CA PHE A 39 8.55 30.02 -0.15
C PHE A 39 7.12 29.47 -0.04
N LEU A 40 6.77 28.47 -0.85
CA LEU A 40 5.45 27.84 -0.82
C LEU A 40 5.27 26.83 0.33
N ALA A 41 6.34 26.49 1.07
CA ALA A 41 6.33 25.40 2.05
C ALA A 41 5.20 25.47 3.09
N PRO A 42 4.88 26.63 3.72
CA PRO A 42 3.79 26.70 4.70
C PRO A 42 2.43 26.34 4.10
N TRP A 43 2.16 26.82 2.88
CA TRP A 43 0.93 26.53 2.16
C TRP A 43 0.86 25.06 1.73
N LEU A 44 1.98 24.51 1.24
CA LEU A 44 2.09 23.09 0.89
C LEU A 44 1.85 22.17 2.10
N GLN A 45 2.39 22.52 3.27
CA GLN A 45 2.16 21.78 4.51
C GLN A 45 0.69 21.79 4.92
N GLN A 46 0.01 22.91 4.75
CA GLN A 46 -1.42 23.03 5.04
C GLN A 46 -2.26 22.11 4.15
N ILE A 47 -2.01 22.12 2.83
CA ILE A 47 -2.69 21.23 1.86
C ILE A 47 -2.42 19.77 2.21
N HIS A 48 -1.16 19.41 2.44
CA HIS A 48 -0.77 18.04 2.74
C HIS A 48 -1.45 17.53 4.01
N ARG A 49 -1.44 18.30 5.10
CA ARG A 49 -2.13 17.95 6.35
C ARG A 49 -3.63 17.78 6.15
N ALA A 50 -4.28 18.68 5.39
CA ALA A 50 -5.71 18.59 5.10
C ALA A 50 -6.04 17.32 4.31
N ASN A 51 -5.22 16.97 3.32
CA ASN A 51 -5.35 15.72 2.57
C ASN A 51 -5.18 14.50 3.48
N LEU A 52 -4.12 14.44 4.29
CA LEU A 52 -3.90 13.31 5.20
C LEU A 52 -5.05 13.14 6.21
N ALA A 53 -5.57 14.24 6.76
CA ALA A 53 -6.71 14.21 7.67
C ALA A 53 -7.97 13.64 7.00
N LYS A 54 -8.28 14.09 5.78
CA LYS A 54 -9.43 13.63 4.99
C LYS A 54 -9.36 12.16 4.59
N TYR A 55 -8.14 11.65 4.35
CA TYR A 55 -7.92 10.32 3.80
C TYR A 55 -7.40 9.30 4.82
N ARG A 56 -7.36 9.63 6.12
CA ARG A 56 -6.84 8.74 7.16
C ARG A 56 -7.54 7.37 7.13
N PRO A 57 -6.79 6.24 7.08
CA PRO A 57 -7.40 4.92 6.95
C PRO A 57 -8.12 4.49 8.23
N GLY A 58 -9.42 4.21 8.09
CA GLY A 58 -10.21 3.50 9.09
C GLY A 58 -9.95 2.00 9.08
N ARG A 59 -10.54 1.27 10.05
CA ARG A 59 -10.39 -0.20 10.18
C ARG A 59 -10.74 -0.93 8.88
N GLY A 60 -11.80 -0.53 8.19
CA GLY A 60 -12.23 -1.17 6.94
C GLY A 60 -11.20 -1.09 5.82
N MET A 61 -10.50 0.03 5.68
CA MET A 61 -9.44 0.22 4.68
C MET A 61 -8.18 -0.55 5.04
N ILE A 62 -7.81 -0.58 6.32
CA ILE A 62 -6.66 -1.37 6.82
C ILE A 62 -6.83 -2.85 6.49
N ARG A 63 -8.05 -3.39 6.64
CA ARG A 63 -8.33 -4.79 6.28
C ARG A 63 -8.14 -5.07 4.80
N LYS A 64 -8.54 -4.14 3.92
CA LYS A 64 -8.28 -4.26 2.48
C LYS A 64 -6.78 -4.17 2.16
N ALA A 65 -6.04 -3.38 2.94
CA ALA A 65 -4.59 -3.25 2.82
C ALA A 65 -3.80 -4.43 3.40
N ALA A 66 -4.43 -5.34 4.14
CA ALA A 66 -3.74 -6.40 4.87
C ALA A 66 -2.79 -7.25 4.00
N PRO A 67 -3.19 -7.72 2.79
CA PRO A 67 -2.27 -8.47 1.92
C PRO A 67 -1.02 -7.67 1.52
N PHE A 68 -1.15 -6.37 1.28
CA PHE A 68 -0.05 -5.50 0.86
C PHE A 68 0.87 -5.12 2.03
N LEU A 69 0.30 -4.90 3.22
CA LEU A 69 1.06 -4.66 4.45
C LEU A 69 1.88 -5.89 4.84
N THR A 70 1.29 -7.08 4.72
CA THR A 70 1.99 -8.35 4.95
C THR A 70 3.08 -8.57 3.91
N ALA A 71 2.80 -8.33 2.61
CA ALA A 71 3.80 -8.38 1.55
C ALA A 71 5.01 -7.48 1.87
N GLU A 72 4.76 -6.21 2.22
CA GLU A 72 5.83 -5.27 2.59
C GLU A 72 6.63 -5.72 3.82
N THR A 73 5.97 -6.35 4.79
CA THR A 73 6.65 -6.93 5.95
C THR A 73 7.56 -8.09 5.55
N VAL A 74 7.09 -8.98 4.67
CA VAL A 74 7.87 -10.12 4.16
C VAL A 74 9.05 -9.64 3.30
N GLU A 75 8.86 -8.63 2.45
CA GLU A 75 9.96 -8.05 1.67
C GLU A 75 11.04 -7.42 2.54
N ARG A 76 10.66 -6.74 3.63
CA ARG A 76 11.62 -6.16 4.59
C ARG A 76 12.49 -7.21 5.29
N LEU A 77 12.05 -8.46 5.32
CA LEU A 77 12.83 -9.59 5.83
C LEU A 77 13.81 -10.16 4.78
N GLY A 78 13.88 -9.57 3.59
CA GLY A 78 14.79 -9.97 2.51
C GLY A 78 14.21 -10.97 1.52
N TYR A 79 12.93 -11.34 1.65
CA TYR A 79 12.29 -12.26 0.71
C TYR A 79 11.74 -11.51 -0.49
N ARG A 80 11.91 -12.07 -1.68
CA ARG A 80 11.04 -11.71 -2.81
C ARG A 80 9.62 -12.13 -2.47
N VAL A 81 8.64 -11.28 -2.79
CA VAL A 81 7.22 -11.57 -2.57
C VAL A 81 6.49 -11.82 -3.89
N GLU A 82 5.62 -12.81 -3.87
CA GLU A 82 4.60 -13.07 -4.89
C GLU A 82 3.22 -13.14 -4.26
N PHE A 83 2.18 -12.94 -5.06
CA PHE A 83 0.81 -13.12 -4.61
C PHE A 83 0.29 -14.43 -5.16
N VAL A 84 -0.05 -15.37 -4.28
CA VAL A 84 -0.47 -16.73 -4.65
C VAL A 84 -1.95 -16.94 -4.38
N GLU A 85 -2.58 -17.79 -5.19
CA GLU A 85 -3.99 -18.15 -5.05
C GLU A 85 -4.15 -19.41 -4.21
N LEU A 86 -4.82 -19.28 -3.06
CA LEU A 86 -5.16 -20.38 -2.16
C LEU A 86 -6.60 -20.20 -1.67
N PHE A 87 -7.36 -21.29 -1.59
CA PHE A 87 -8.72 -21.27 -1.05
C PHE A 87 -9.65 -20.21 -1.70
N GLY A 88 -9.49 -19.97 -3.00
CA GLY A 88 -10.26 -18.95 -3.74
C GLY A 88 -9.96 -17.51 -3.31
N SER A 89 -8.80 -17.27 -2.69
CA SER A 89 -8.35 -15.95 -2.24
C SER A 89 -6.86 -15.76 -2.58
N THR A 90 -6.43 -14.50 -2.63
CA THR A 90 -5.05 -14.15 -2.98
C THR A 90 -4.30 -13.72 -1.73
N PHE A 91 -3.13 -14.31 -1.49
CA PHE A 91 -2.30 -14.03 -0.33
C PHE A 91 -0.86 -13.71 -0.73
N PRO A 92 -0.16 -12.84 0.00
CA PRO A 92 1.27 -12.66 -0.21
C PRO A 92 2.02 -13.93 0.24
N ALA A 93 3.13 -14.22 -0.42
CA ALA A 93 3.97 -15.36 -0.11
C ALA A 93 5.44 -15.01 -0.31
N ALA A 94 6.29 -15.52 0.59
CA ALA A 94 7.73 -15.48 0.43
C ALA A 94 8.13 -16.49 -0.65
N VAL A 95 8.89 -16.06 -1.64
CA VAL A 95 9.47 -16.94 -2.66
C VAL A 95 10.62 -17.74 -2.03
N ARG A 96 10.55 -19.07 -2.10
CA ARG A 96 11.55 -20.00 -1.53
C ARG A 96 12.37 -20.73 -2.59
N GLY A 97 12.05 -20.53 -3.86
CA GLY A 97 12.68 -21.14 -5.02
C GLY A 97 11.80 -20.93 -6.25
N GLU A 98 12.16 -21.54 -7.38
CA GLU A 98 11.33 -21.46 -8.58
C GLU A 98 9.99 -22.18 -8.37
N GLY A 99 8.89 -21.42 -8.40
CA GLY A 99 7.53 -21.95 -8.28
C GLY A 99 7.14 -22.45 -6.88
N ILE A 100 7.97 -22.22 -5.87
CA ILE A 100 7.80 -22.71 -4.49
C ILE A 100 7.74 -21.54 -3.52
N TYR A 101 6.74 -21.56 -2.63
CA TYR A 101 6.33 -20.42 -1.83
C TYR A 101 6.01 -20.79 -0.39
N THR A 102 6.25 -19.87 0.53
CA THR A 102 5.65 -19.89 1.87
C THR A 102 4.57 -18.80 1.93
N PRO A 103 3.28 -19.14 1.85
CA PRO A 103 2.19 -18.17 2.00
C PRO A 103 2.16 -17.59 3.40
N VAL A 104 1.97 -16.27 3.48
CA VAL A 104 1.78 -15.55 4.73
C VAL A 104 0.37 -14.97 4.72
N VAL A 105 -0.54 -15.56 5.50
CA VAL A 105 -1.98 -15.30 5.40
C VAL A 105 -2.41 -14.30 6.48
N PRO A 106 -2.78 -13.05 6.12
CA PRO A 106 -3.27 -12.08 7.08
C PRO A 106 -4.76 -12.23 7.39
N ILE A 107 -5.09 -12.35 8.67
CA ILE A 107 -6.45 -12.38 9.23
C ILE A 107 -6.66 -11.17 10.13
N PHE A 108 -7.14 -10.05 9.55
CA PHE A 108 -7.27 -8.75 10.25
C PHE A 108 -8.71 -8.46 10.71
N ASP A 109 -9.61 -9.44 10.63
CA ASP A 109 -10.93 -9.39 11.24
C ASP A 109 -11.46 -10.78 11.59
N CYS A 110 -12.54 -10.80 12.36
CA CYS A 110 -13.27 -11.99 12.74
C CYS A 110 -14.53 -12.21 11.89
N LYS A 111 -14.56 -11.70 10.65
CA LYS A 111 -15.72 -11.92 9.78
C LYS A 111 -15.75 -13.37 9.32
N ARG A 112 -16.95 -13.85 8.96
CA ARG A 112 -17.21 -15.22 8.48
C ARG A 112 -16.21 -15.70 7.40
N ARG A 113 -15.89 -14.85 6.42
CA ARG A 113 -14.93 -15.19 5.35
C ARG A 113 -13.51 -15.37 5.90
N SER A 114 -13.08 -14.51 6.81
CA SER A 114 -11.73 -14.56 7.40
C SER A 114 -11.59 -15.74 8.36
N GLN A 115 -12.63 -16.03 9.16
CA GLN A 115 -12.69 -17.24 9.99
C GLN A 115 -12.66 -18.52 9.14
N TYR A 116 -13.37 -18.54 8.01
CA TYR A 116 -13.31 -19.65 7.07
C TYR A 116 -11.89 -19.86 6.51
N ILE A 117 -11.22 -18.78 6.10
CA ILE A 117 -9.83 -18.83 5.63
C ILE A 117 -8.92 -19.35 6.75
N ALA A 118 -9.03 -18.81 7.97
CA ALA A 118 -8.25 -19.24 9.13
C ALA A 118 -8.44 -20.73 9.46
N ALA A 119 -9.66 -21.25 9.31
CA ALA A 119 -9.94 -22.68 9.50
C ALA A 119 -9.33 -23.55 8.38
N LYS A 120 -9.28 -23.04 7.15
CA LYS A 120 -8.67 -23.74 6.00
C LYS A 120 -7.15 -23.76 6.08
N THR A 121 -6.53 -22.65 6.45
CA THR A 121 -5.07 -22.54 6.63
C THR A 121 -4.57 -23.40 7.77
N ARG A 122 -5.36 -23.63 8.83
CA ARG A 122 -5.01 -24.57 9.91
C ARG A 122 -4.69 -25.98 9.38
N LYS A 123 -5.34 -26.42 8.29
CA LYS A 123 -5.04 -27.73 7.67
C LYS A 123 -3.69 -27.78 6.96
N LEU A 124 -3.08 -26.62 6.69
CA LEU A 124 -1.77 -26.44 6.06
C LEU A 124 -0.81 -25.69 7.00
N MET A 125 -0.97 -25.82 8.32
CA MET A 125 -0.22 -25.01 9.29
C MET A 125 1.30 -25.21 9.21
N GLU A 126 1.76 -26.35 8.69
CA GLU A 126 3.18 -26.58 8.42
C GLU A 126 3.70 -25.79 7.21
N SER A 127 2.82 -25.39 6.29
CA SER A 127 3.17 -24.72 5.04
C SER A 127 2.84 -23.24 5.00
N VAL A 128 1.92 -22.77 5.87
CA VAL A 128 1.39 -21.41 5.85
C VAL A 128 1.70 -20.72 7.17
N VAL A 129 2.18 -19.47 7.09
CA VAL A 129 2.33 -18.61 8.26
C VAL A 129 1.11 -17.71 8.39
N GLN A 130 0.26 -17.97 9.38
CA GLN A 130 -0.89 -17.12 9.66
C GLN A 130 -0.51 -15.94 10.55
N ILE A 131 -0.87 -14.72 10.13
CA ILE A 131 -0.71 -13.49 10.91
C ILE A 131 -2.09 -12.94 11.23
N THR A 132 -2.29 -12.44 12.45
CA THR A 132 -3.56 -11.88 12.87
C THR A 132 -3.40 -10.64 13.77
N THR A 133 -4.41 -9.77 13.74
CA THR A 133 -4.48 -8.58 14.60
C THR A 133 -5.48 -8.74 15.75
N THR A 134 -5.91 -9.97 16.04
CA THR A 134 -6.89 -10.30 17.08
C THR A 134 -6.47 -11.55 17.83
N LYS A 135 -6.83 -11.63 19.11
CA LYS A 135 -6.59 -12.83 19.94
C LYS A 135 -7.61 -13.95 19.68
N GLU A 136 -8.68 -13.66 18.95
CA GLU A 136 -9.76 -14.62 18.66
C GLU A 136 -9.40 -15.63 17.55
N VAL A 137 -8.35 -15.34 16.78
CA VAL A 137 -7.88 -16.19 15.70
C VAL A 137 -6.49 -16.69 16.06
N GLU A 138 -6.26 -17.99 15.90
CA GLU A 138 -4.93 -18.58 16.12
C GLU A 138 -3.93 -18.06 15.09
N GLY A 139 -2.72 -17.70 15.49
CA GLY A 139 -1.68 -17.25 14.57
C GLY A 139 -0.72 -16.27 15.24
N VAL A 140 0.20 -15.76 14.44
CA VAL A 140 1.17 -14.76 14.90
C VAL A 140 0.45 -13.44 15.11
N LEU A 141 0.42 -12.96 16.36
CA LEU A 141 -0.11 -11.65 16.68
C LEU A 141 0.72 -10.55 16.01
N ALA A 142 0.03 -9.56 15.46
CA ALA A 142 0.60 -8.40 14.81
C ALA A 142 -0.28 -7.17 15.05
N ASP A 143 0.31 -5.99 14.96
CA ASP A 143 -0.35 -4.72 15.15
C ASP A 143 -0.20 -3.83 13.93
N VAL A 144 -1.25 -3.10 13.59
CA VAL A 144 -1.16 -2.05 12.57
C VAL A 144 -0.84 -0.73 13.25
N VAL A 145 0.42 -0.32 13.16
CA VAL A 145 0.90 0.94 13.73
C VAL A 145 0.57 2.08 12.77
N LYS A 146 -0.01 3.16 13.29
CA LYS A 146 -0.29 4.40 12.55
C LYS A 146 0.70 5.48 12.95
N MET A 147 1.09 6.31 11.99
CA MET A 147 2.07 7.39 12.16
C MET A 147 1.61 8.63 11.40
N ASP A 148 2.12 9.79 11.79
CA ASP A 148 1.82 11.07 11.11
C ASP A 148 2.80 11.40 9.99
N LYS A 149 3.86 10.59 9.82
CA LYS A 149 4.84 10.67 8.73
C LYS A 149 4.81 9.41 7.88
N PRO A 150 5.30 9.46 6.63
CA PRO A 150 5.46 8.26 5.81
C PRO A 150 6.16 7.11 6.57
N PRO A 151 5.65 5.87 6.43
CA PRO A 151 4.65 5.48 5.44
C PRO A 151 3.20 5.51 5.97
N TYR A 152 2.94 6.30 7.02
CA TYR A 152 1.66 6.58 7.70
C TYR A 152 0.97 5.42 8.40
N TYR A 153 1.16 4.19 7.92
CA TYR A 153 0.79 2.99 8.62
C TYR A 153 1.59 1.79 8.10
N TYR A 154 1.89 0.84 8.97
CA TYR A 154 2.61 -0.38 8.64
C TYR A 154 2.18 -1.53 9.57
N LEU A 155 2.48 -2.75 9.19
CA LEU A 155 2.28 -3.93 10.02
C LEU A 155 3.53 -4.18 10.87
N HIS A 156 3.35 -4.25 12.18
CA HIS A 156 4.38 -4.67 13.13
C HIS A 156 4.08 -6.09 13.58
N VAL A 157 5.06 -6.99 13.41
CA VAL A 157 4.97 -8.39 13.83
C VAL A 157 6.07 -8.61 14.87
N PRO A 158 5.74 -8.74 16.17
CA PRO A 158 6.75 -8.94 17.21
C PRO A 158 7.49 -10.28 17.11
N ALA A 159 6.82 -11.31 16.58
CA ALA A 159 7.44 -12.63 16.43
C ALA A 159 8.48 -12.65 15.30
N ASN A 160 9.43 -13.57 15.41
CA ASN A 160 10.44 -13.80 14.37
C ASN A 160 9.82 -14.48 13.14
N LEU A 161 9.24 -13.66 12.26
CA LEU A 161 8.54 -14.11 11.06
C LEU A 161 9.48 -14.80 10.06
N SER A 162 10.75 -14.40 9.94
CA SER A 162 11.70 -15.07 9.04
C SER A 162 11.95 -16.52 9.46
N LYS A 163 12.13 -16.78 10.77
CA LYS A 163 12.28 -18.14 11.31
C LYS A 163 11.04 -19.00 11.06
N LEU A 164 9.84 -18.42 11.15
CA LEU A 164 8.60 -19.13 10.85
C LEU A 164 8.49 -19.47 9.36
N ILE A 165 8.88 -18.55 8.49
CA ILE A 165 8.95 -18.78 7.05
C ILE A 165 9.93 -19.91 6.75
N GLU A 166 11.17 -19.84 7.27
CA GLU A 166 12.22 -20.83 7.02
C GLU A 166 11.81 -22.24 7.42
N LYS A 167 11.17 -22.37 8.59
CA LYS A 167 10.69 -23.65 9.14
C LYS A 167 9.46 -24.22 8.45
N SER A 168 8.74 -23.40 7.69
CA SER A 168 7.57 -23.88 6.96
C SER A 168 7.95 -24.77 5.78
N THR A 169 7.14 -25.80 5.52
CA THR A 169 7.21 -26.65 4.35
C THR A 169 6.66 -25.88 3.15
N PRO A 170 7.50 -25.45 2.21
CA PRO A 170 7.04 -24.57 1.16
C PRO A 170 6.21 -25.34 0.13
N ILE A 171 5.29 -24.65 -0.54
CA ILE A 171 4.30 -25.24 -1.44
C ILE A 171 4.33 -24.62 -2.83
N THR A 172 3.86 -25.38 -3.82
CA THR A 172 3.54 -24.84 -5.14
C THR A 172 2.19 -24.15 -5.12
N ALA A 173 2.08 -23.00 -5.79
CA ALA A 173 0.80 -22.29 -5.92
C ALA A 173 0.76 -21.43 -7.19
N THR A 174 -0.44 -21.19 -7.70
CA THR A 174 -0.66 -20.30 -8.85
C THR A 174 -0.42 -18.85 -8.46
N VAL A 175 0.34 -18.11 -9.26
CA VAL A 175 0.61 -16.69 -9.02
C VAL A 175 -0.48 -15.82 -9.63
N ASN A 176 -1.03 -14.91 -8.81
CA ASN A 176 -1.92 -13.85 -9.24
C ASN A 176 -1.11 -12.64 -9.74
N ARG A 177 -0.91 -12.57 -11.07
CA ARG A 177 -0.14 -11.49 -11.72
C ARG A 177 -0.78 -10.11 -11.56
N ARG A 178 -2.11 -10.03 -11.45
CA ARG A 178 -2.82 -8.76 -11.23
C ARG A 178 -2.44 -8.15 -9.88
N TYR A 179 -2.47 -8.93 -8.80
CA TYR A 179 -2.06 -8.45 -7.48
C TYR A 179 -0.58 -8.07 -7.44
N ARG A 180 0.28 -8.77 -8.19
CA ARG A 180 1.68 -8.36 -8.38
C ARG A 180 1.78 -6.95 -9.00
N GLY A 181 1.03 -6.68 -10.07
CA GLY A 181 0.97 -5.36 -10.70
C GLY A 181 0.48 -4.27 -9.74
N VAL A 182 -0.61 -4.54 -9.01
CA VAL A 182 -1.11 -3.60 -7.99
C VAL A 182 -0.07 -3.35 -6.89
N TYR A 183 0.63 -4.41 -6.43
CA TYR A 183 1.65 -4.28 -5.39
C TYR A 183 2.88 -3.49 -5.85
N TYR A 184 3.27 -3.60 -7.12
CA TYR A 184 4.31 -2.73 -7.69
C TYR A 184 3.97 -1.26 -7.46
N TYR A 185 2.74 -0.84 -7.75
CA TYR A 185 2.31 0.55 -7.50
C TYR A 185 2.18 0.88 -6.02
N TRP A 186 1.75 -0.07 -5.18
CA TRP A 186 1.74 0.11 -3.73
C TRP A 186 3.13 0.52 -3.20
N LYS A 187 4.17 -0.22 -3.60
CA LYS A 187 5.56 0.08 -3.26
C LYS A 187 5.99 1.42 -3.83
N HIS A 188 5.78 1.61 -5.12
CA HIS A 188 6.14 2.83 -5.85
C HIS A 188 5.66 4.11 -5.17
N PHE A 189 4.40 4.14 -4.71
CA PHE A 189 3.85 5.29 -4.00
C PHE A 189 4.33 5.38 -2.55
N ARG A 190 4.45 4.26 -1.82
CA ARG A 190 4.92 4.31 -0.43
C ARG A 190 6.38 4.72 -0.30
N ASP A 191 7.25 4.27 -1.20
CA ASP A 191 8.68 4.65 -1.22
C ASP A 191 8.90 6.14 -1.52
N ARG A 192 7.91 6.75 -2.18
CA ARG A 192 7.81 8.19 -2.44
C ARG A 192 7.05 8.96 -1.37
N GLY A 193 6.64 8.31 -0.29
CA GLY A 193 6.05 8.96 0.87
C GLY A 193 4.56 9.30 0.76
N TYR A 194 3.84 8.70 -0.18
CA TYR A 194 2.39 8.89 -0.32
C TYR A 194 1.61 8.08 0.73
N LEU A 195 0.46 8.60 1.14
CA LEU A 195 -0.55 7.81 1.84
C LEU A 195 -1.30 6.97 0.80
N VAL A 196 -1.08 5.65 0.82
CA VAL A 196 -1.75 4.73 -0.10
C VAL A 196 -2.96 4.09 0.58
N LEU A 197 -4.08 3.97 -0.12
CA LEU A 197 -5.33 3.35 0.35
C LEU A 197 -5.79 2.29 -0.65
N VAL A 198 -6.36 1.18 -0.17
CA VAL A 198 -6.79 0.07 -1.02
C VAL A 198 -8.31 0.03 -1.17
N GLY A 199 -8.80 -0.13 -2.40
CA GLY A 199 -10.22 -0.39 -2.67
C GLY A 199 -11.13 0.78 -2.27
N LYS A 200 -10.69 2.01 -2.50
CA LYS A 200 -11.46 3.23 -2.19
C LYS A 200 -12.34 3.62 -3.37
N GLU A 201 -13.54 4.12 -3.09
CA GLU A 201 -14.42 4.66 -4.12
C GLU A 201 -14.14 6.14 -4.35
N ILE A 202 -13.94 6.53 -5.60
CA ILE A 202 -13.67 7.90 -6.05
C ILE A 202 -14.47 8.14 -7.33
N GLY A 203 -15.35 9.15 -7.33
CA GLY A 203 -16.14 9.49 -8.52
C GLY A 203 -17.04 8.35 -9.03
N GLY A 204 -17.54 7.49 -8.13
CA GLY A 204 -18.37 6.33 -8.46
C GLY A 204 -17.60 5.13 -9.03
N VAL A 205 -16.28 5.09 -8.85
CA VAL A 205 -15.39 4.01 -9.28
C VAL A 205 -14.58 3.50 -8.10
N THR A 206 -14.59 2.19 -7.87
CA THR A 206 -13.71 1.55 -6.88
C THR A 206 -12.34 1.32 -7.50
N VAL A 207 -11.34 2.05 -7.03
CA VAL A 207 -9.95 1.92 -7.51
C VAL A 207 -9.22 0.87 -6.69
N ASP A 208 -8.25 0.17 -7.29
CA ASP A 208 -7.44 -0.79 -6.55
C ASP A 208 -6.59 -0.07 -5.51
N LEU A 209 -5.91 1.01 -5.91
CA LEU A 209 -5.17 1.90 -5.00
C LEU A 209 -5.53 3.36 -5.24
N LEU A 210 -5.52 4.13 -4.15
CA LEU A 210 -5.49 5.59 -4.17
C LEU A 210 -4.26 6.06 -3.39
N ALA A 211 -3.31 6.70 -4.06
CA ALA A 211 -2.18 7.38 -3.43
C ALA A 211 -2.49 8.86 -3.26
N VAL A 212 -2.23 9.38 -2.06
CA VAL A 212 -2.57 10.74 -1.63
C VAL A 212 -1.31 11.43 -1.10
N GLY A 213 -0.99 12.57 -1.69
CA GLY A 213 0.05 13.50 -1.26
C GLY A 213 -0.51 14.92 -1.28
N LEU A 214 0.12 15.81 -2.04
CA LEU A 214 -0.49 17.06 -2.48
C LEU A 214 -1.55 16.81 -3.55
N GLY A 215 -1.26 15.91 -4.49
CA GLY A 215 -2.19 15.38 -5.48
C GLY A 215 -2.85 14.06 -5.06
N ARG A 216 -3.69 13.53 -5.94
CA ARG A 216 -4.38 12.24 -5.82
C ARG A 216 -4.14 11.41 -7.07
N TYR A 217 -3.73 10.16 -6.87
CA TYR A 217 -3.32 9.26 -7.94
C TYR A 217 -4.03 7.93 -7.80
N ALA A 218 -4.76 7.51 -8.82
CA ALA A 218 -5.53 6.26 -8.79
C ALA A 218 -4.81 5.16 -9.56
N VAL A 219 -4.83 3.94 -9.03
CA VAL A 219 -4.42 2.73 -9.74
C VAL A 219 -5.66 1.87 -9.98
N VAL A 220 -5.86 1.46 -11.22
CA VAL A 220 -6.91 0.54 -11.61
C VAL A 220 -6.33 -0.62 -12.42
N SER A 221 -6.79 -1.81 -12.12
CA SER A 221 -6.43 -3.05 -12.80
C SER A 221 -7.66 -3.53 -13.56
N GLY A 222 -7.49 -3.69 -14.86
CA GLY A 222 -8.57 -3.89 -15.82
C GLY A 222 -9.04 -2.59 -16.49
N GLY A 223 -9.52 -2.71 -17.72
CA GLY A 223 -10.02 -1.59 -18.53
C GLY A 223 -11.40 -1.14 -18.07
N ASP A 224 -11.47 -0.35 -16.99
CA ASP A 224 -12.74 0.25 -16.57
C ASP A 224 -13.18 1.32 -17.58
N ARG A 225 -14.38 1.13 -18.16
CA ARG A 225 -15.03 2.11 -19.06
C ARG A 225 -15.22 3.48 -18.39
N LYS A 226 -15.07 3.58 -17.07
CA LYS A 226 -15.22 4.79 -16.27
C LYS A 226 -13.89 5.52 -15.95
N ILE A 227 -12.76 5.14 -16.55
CA ILE A 227 -11.47 5.85 -16.38
C ILE A 227 -11.59 7.36 -16.68
N ALA A 228 -12.40 7.74 -17.67
CA ALA A 228 -12.64 9.15 -17.99
C ALA A 228 -13.27 9.93 -16.83
N ARG A 229 -14.10 9.29 -16.00
CA ARG A 229 -14.66 9.91 -14.78
C ARG A 229 -13.60 10.09 -13.71
N LEU A 230 -12.73 9.09 -13.53
CA LEU A 230 -11.60 9.18 -12.60
C LEU A 230 -10.68 10.37 -12.96
N ARG A 231 -10.31 10.53 -14.23
CA ARG A 231 -9.46 11.64 -14.70
C ARG A 231 -10.01 13.04 -14.41
N LYS A 232 -11.30 13.19 -14.10
CA LYS A 232 -11.91 14.47 -13.69
C LYS A 232 -11.70 14.78 -12.21
N VAL A 233 -11.38 13.78 -11.39
CA VAL A 233 -11.36 13.88 -9.92
C VAL A 233 -10.03 13.49 -9.28
N VAL A 234 -9.11 12.90 -10.06
CA VAL A 234 -7.72 12.61 -9.66
C VAL A 234 -6.74 13.24 -10.64
N ASP A 235 -5.52 13.49 -10.18
CA ASP A 235 -4.45 14.14 -10.96
C ASP A 235 -3.87 13.19 -12.02
N ALA A 236 -3.80 11.88 -11.74
CA ALA A 236 -3.49 10.86 -12.75
C ALA A 236 -4.11 9.49 -12.43
N VAL A 237 -4.23 8.68 -13.48
CA VAL A 237 -4.70 7.29 -13.42
C VAL A 237 -3.62 6.38 -13.99
N TYR A 238 -3.25 5.36 -13.22
CA TYR A 238 -2.28 4.33 -13.56
C TYR A 238 -2.97 2.99 -13.77
N LEU A 239 -2.44 2.18 -14.68
CA LEU A 239 -2.95 0.84 -14.97
C LEU A 239 -2.00 -0.21 -14.38
N ALA A 240 -2.57 -1.16 -13.61
CA ALA A 240 -1.87 -2.25 -12.94
C ALA A 240 -2.02 -3.60 -13.64
#